data_AF-A0A811N4G6-F1
#
_entry.id   AF-A0A811N4G6-F1
#
_cell.length_a   1.000
_cell.length_b   1.000
_cell.length_c   1.000
_cell.angle_alpha   90.00
_cell.angle_beta   90.00
_cell.angle_gamma   90.00
#
_symmetry.space_group_name_H-M   'P 1'
#
loop_
_entity.id
_entity.type
_entity.pdbx_description
1 polymer ?
#
loop_
_entity_poly.entity_id
_entity_poly.type
_entity_poly.pdbx_seq_one_letter_code
_entity_poly.pdbx_strand_id
1 'polypeptide(L)' 'MALSGWWRIRVIKLTDFGVQGAESNNILYLRDIADADKLVAAMQAKKDGKAVIVGGGYIGLELSAALKVNNFDVTMV' A
#
# COMPACT_ATOMS: atom_id res chain seq x y z
N MET A 1 -8.67 10.03 -32.62
CA MET A 1 -9.71 10.71 -31.81
C MET A 1 -10.29 9.68 -30.85
N ALA A 2 -9.71 9.57 -29.65
CA ALA A 2 -10.16 8.62 -28.62
C ALA A 2 -10.97 9.40 -27.58
N LEU A 3 -12.26 9.10 -27.51
CA LEU A 3 -13.17 9.61 -26.49
C LEU A 3 -13.02 8.77 -25.20
N SER A 4 -13.24 9.45 -24.06
CA SER A 4 -13.49 8.94 -22.70
C SER A 4 -12.32 8.54 -21.78
N GLY A 5 -11.39 9.47 -21.55
CA GLY A 5 -10.39 9.42 -20.46
C GLY A 5 -10.92 9.70 -19.04
N TRP A 6 -12.20 9.46 -18.73
CA TRP A 6 -12.83 9.96 -17.49
C TRP A 6 -13.27 8.88 -16.48
N TRP A 7 -12.98 7.59 -16.72
CA TRP A 7 -13.36 6.49 -15.81
C TRP A 7 -12.26 5.45 -15.55
N ARG A 8 -10.99 5.81 -15.73
CA ARG A 8 -9.89 4.91 -15.36
C ARG A 8 -9.72 4.90 -13.84
N ILE A 9 -10.32 3.91 -13.18
CA ILE A 9 -10.03 3.58 -11.78
C ILE A 9 -8.55 3.18 -11.70
N ARG A 10 -7.69 4.12 -11.30
CA ARG A 10 -6.25 3.91 -11.11
C ARG A 10 -5.92 3.95 -9.63
N VAL A 11 -4.89 3.22 -9.26
CA VAL A 11 -4.26 3.35 -7.95
C VAL A 11 -3.65 4.74 -7.86
N ILE A 12 -4.02 5.50 -6.84
CA ILE A 12 -3.37 6.77 -6.49
C ILE A 12 -2.04 6.42 -5.82
N LYS A 13 -0.95 6.99 -6.33
CA LYS A 13 0.40 6.77 -5.82
C LYS A 13 0.93 8.02 -5.13
N LEU A 14 1.88 7.86 -4.20
CA LEU A 14 2.55 8.98 -3.54
C LEU A 14 3.27 9.91 -4.54
N THR A 15 3.69 9.37 -5.68
CA THR A 15 4.30 10.11 -6.79
C THR A 15 3.34 11.13 -7.41
N ASP A 16 2.03 10.85 -7.38
CA ASP A 16 0.99 11.75 -7.90
C ASP A 16 0.89 13.04 -7.05
N PHE A 17 1.45 13.02 -5.84
CA PHE A 17 1.50 14.15 -4.91
C PHE A 17 2.89 14.80 -4.82
N GLY A 18 3.89 14.34 -5.58
CA GLY A 18 5.25 14.88 -5.52
C GLY A 18 5.97 14.63 -4.19
N VAL A 19 5.59 13.58 -3.45
CA VAL A 19 6.23 13.25 -2.17
C VAL A 19 7.68 12.84 -2.39
N GLN A 20 8.61 13.51 -1.70
CA GLN A 20 10.03 13.15 -1.75
C GLN A 20 10.25 11.71 -1.28
N GLY A 21 10.97 10.91 -2.07
CA GLY A 21 11.26 9.51 -1.75
C GLY A 21 10.12 8.53 -2.05
N ALA A 22 9.06 8.96 -2.76
CA ALA A 22 7.91 8.11 -3.14
C ALA A 22 8.27 6.87 -3.99
N GLU A 23 9.47 6.84 -4.58
CA GLU A 23 10.01 5.72 -5.38
C GLU A 23 10.79 4.69 -4.53
N SER A 24 10.78 4.80 -3.20
CA SER A 24 11.51 3.89 -2.32
C SER A 24 10.98 2.45 -2.43
N ASN A 25 11.88 1.47 -2.49
CA ASN A 25 11.57 0.06 -2.75
C ASN A 25 10.56 -0.61 -1.78
N ASN A 26 10.36 -0.05 -0.58
CA ASN A 26 9.45 -0.62 0.42
C ASN A 26 8.11 0.12 0.51
N ILE A 27 7.79 0.99 -0.46
CA ILE A 27 6.47 1.59 -0.61
C ILE A 27 5.63 0.68 -1.49
N LEU A 28 4.62 0.05 -0.89
CA LEU A 28 3.76 -0.93 -1.54
C LEU A 28 2.33 -0.40 -1.62
N TYR A 29 1.63 -0.80 -2.68
CA TYR A 29 0.22 -0.50 -2.89
C TYR A 29 -0.54 -1.84 -2.96
N LEU A 30 -1.85 -1.82 -2.70
CA LEU A 30 -2.69 -3.01 -2.78
C LEU A 30 -3.91 -2.74 -3.66
N ARG A 31 -3.91 -3.30 -4.88
CA ARG A 31 -5.05 -3.23 -5.79
C ARG A 31 -5.47 -4.58 -6.36
N ASP A 32 -4.51 -5.44 -6.66
CA ASP A 32 -4.74 -6.75 -7.24
C ASP A 32 -3.92 -7.84 -6.51
N ILE A 33 -4.01 -9.06 -7.02
CA ILE A 33 -3.33 -10.22 -6.42
C ILE A 33 -1.81 -10.10 -6.52
N ALA A 34 -1.29 -9.53 -7.62
CA ALA A 34 0.16 -9.38 -7.78
C ALA A 34 0.74 -8.37 -6.77
N ASP A 35 -0.03 -7.35 -6.41
CA ASP A 35 0.30 -6.45 -5.31
C ASP A 35 0.26 -7.18 -3.95
N ALA A 36 -0.73 -8.04 -3.72
CA ALA A 36 -0.82 -8.84 -2.50
C ALA A 36 0.38 -9.78 -2.32
N ASP A 37 0.81 -10.45 -3.39
CA ASP A 37 1.98 -11.34 -3.37
C ASP A 37 3.26 -10.59 -2.95
N LYS A 38 3.45 -9.35 -3.45
CA LYS A 38 4.57 -8.49 -3.05
C LYS A 38 4.49 -8.09 -1.58
N LEU A 39 3.29 -7.76 -1.09
CA LEU A 39 3.08 -7.42 0.31
C LEU A 39 3.42 -8.60 1.23
N VAL A 40 2.96 -9.80 0.89
CA VAL A 40 3.28 -11.03 1.66
C VAL A 40 4.78 -11.30 1.65
N ALA A 41 5.46 -11.18 0.51
CA ALA A 41 6.91 -11.34 0.42
C ALA A 41 7.65 -10.31 1.29
N ALA A 42 7.21 -9.04 1.28
CA ALA A 42 7.78 -8.00 2.13
C ALA A 42 7.54 -8.27 3.62
N MET A 43 6.35 -8.73 4.00
CA MET A 43 6.03 -9.13 5.37
C MET A 43 6.95 -10.28 5.84
N GLN A 44 7.19 -11.28 5.00
CA GLN A 44 8.10 -12.38 5.32
C GLN A 44 9.55 -11.91 5.51
N ALA A 45 10.01 -10.97 4.68
CA ALA A 45 11.35 -10.40 4.76
C ALA A 45 11.53 -9.44 5.98
N LYS A 46 10.44 -8.98 6.59
CA LYS A 46 10.42 -7.99 7.68
C LYS A 46 9.65 -8.47 8.91
N LYS A 47 9.66 -9.78 9.20
CA LYS A 47 8.96 -10.36 10.36
C LYS A 47 9.21 -9.57 11.64
N ASP A 48 8.15 -9.41 12.43
CA ASP A 48 8.13 -8.66 13.69
C ASP A 48 8.60 -7.20 13.55
N GLY A 49 8.53 -6.67 12.33
CA GLY A 49 8.99 -5.33 11.98
C GLY A 49 7.96 -4.24 12.24
N LYS A 50 8.29 -3.04 11.76
CA LYS A 50 7.41 -1.87 11.80
C LYS A 50 6.77 -1.64 10.44
N ALA A 51 5.48 -1.33 10.42
CA ALA A 51 4.74 -0.99 9.23
C ALA A 51 4.02 0.35 9.41
N VAL A 52 4.05 1.18 8.37
CA VAL A 52 3.29 2.43 8.29
C VAL A 52 2.24 2.28 7.20
N ILE A 53 0.99 2.56 7.54
CA ILE A 53 -0.15 2.52 6.62
C ILE A 53 -0.60 3.94 6.36
N VAL A 54 -0.60 4.34 5.08
CA VAL A 54 -0.99 5.68 4.65
C VAL A 54 -2.40 5.61 4.07
N GLY A 55 -3.36 6.23 4.76
CA GLY A 55 -4.77 6.29 4.39
C GLY A 55 -5.69 5.52 5.34
N GLY A 56 -6.65 6.23 5.95
CA GLY A 56 -7.63 5.68 6.91
C GLY A 56 -8.93 5.16 6.32
N GLY A 57 -8.96 4.87 5.01
CA GLY A 57 -10.13 4.23 4.37
C GLY A 57 -10.23 2.73 4.71
N TYR A 58 -11.24 2.04 4.17
CA TYR A 58 -11.48 0.62 4.48
C TYR A 58 -10.27 -0.28 4.16
N ILE A 59 -9.58 -0.06 3.03
CA ILE A 59 -8.36 -0.81 2.67
C ILE A 59 -7.25 -0.61 3.71
N GLY A 60 -7.05 0.62 4.18
CA GLY A 60 -6.03 0.93 5.18
C GLY A 60 -6.34 0.29 6.54
N LEU A 61 -7.62 0.26 6.94
CA LEU A 61 -8.07 -0.42 8.15
C LEU A 61 -7.86 -1.94 8.07
N GLU A 62 -8.26 -2.57 6.95
CA GLU A 62 -8.06 -4.00 6.72
C GLU A 62 -6.58 -4.37 6.71
N LEU A 63 -5.73 -3.59 6.02
CA LEU A 63 -4.28 -3.79 6.01
C LEU A 63 -3.64 -3.62 7.38
N SER A 64 -4.05 -2.60 8.14
CA SER A 64 -3.55 -2.36 9.49
C SER A 64 -3.86 -3.54 10.41
N ALA A 65 -5.10 -4.05 10.35
CA ALA A 65 -5.51 -5.22 11.11
C ALA A 65 -4.74 -6.49 10.68
N ALA A 66 -4.61 -6.74 9.37
CA ALA A 66 -3.88 -7.89 8.83
C ALA A 66 -2.40 -7.88 9.26
N LEU A 67 -1.72 -6.74 9.17
CA LEU A 67 -0.33 -6.60 9.62
C LEU A 67 -0.21 -6.77 11.14
N LYS A 68 -1.17 -6.24 11.91
CA LYS A 68 -1.16 -6.39 13.36
C LYS A 68 -1.32 -7.85 13.80
N VAL A 69 -2.21 -8.61 13.16
CA VAL A 69 -2.37 -10.06 13.39
C VAL A 69 -1.11 -10.84 13.02
N ASN A 70 -0.33 -10.35 12.05
CA ASN A 70 0.97 -10.89 11.66
C ASN A 70 2.15 -10.31 12.47
N ASN A 71 1.88 -9.81 13.68
CA ASN A 71 2.86 -9.35 14.67
C ASN A 71 3.73 -8.14 14.27
N PHE A 72 3.23 -7.28 13.38
CA PHE A 72 3.89 -6.00 13.11
C PHE A 72 3.53 -4.93 14.14
N ASP A 73 4.47 -4.01 14.37
CA ASP A 73 4.21 -2.72 15.01
C ASP A 73 3.67 -1.75 13.95
N VAL A 74 2.36 -1.48 14.01
CA VAL A 74 1.62 -0.78 12.96
C VAL A 74 1.29 0.63 13.41
N THR A 75 1.63 1.61 12.58
CA THR A 75 1.15 3.00 12.68
C THR A 75 0.34 3.33 11.44
N MET A 76 -0.86 3.89 11.62
CA MET A 76 -1.69 4.38 10.52
C MET A 76 -1.70 5.92 10.54
N VAL A 77 -1.60 6.54 9.36
CA VAL A 77 -1.58 7.99 9.12
C VAL A 77 -2.67 8.36 8.13
#